data_AF-A0A9C8U2C1-F1
#
_entry.id   AF-A0A9C8U2C1-F1
#
_cell.length_a   1.000
_cell.length_b   1.000
_cell.length_c   1.000
_cell.angle_alpha   90.00
_cell.angle_beta   90.00
_cell.angle_gamma   90.00
#
_symmetry.space_group_name_H-M   'P 1'
#
loop_
_entity.id
_entity.type
_entity.pdbx_description
1 polymer ?
#
loop_
_entity_poly.entity_id
_entity_poly.type
_entity_poly.pdbx_seq_one_letter_code
_entity_poly.pdbx_strand_id
1 'polypeptide(L)' 'MSATMSKDDAHKLIEQLPVNATWEDLMHEIYVRETIEKGMADSQAGNITSVADIRKKYGLPE' A
#
# COMPACT_ATOMS: atom_id res chain seq x y z
N MET A 1 8.87 6.37 -8.12
CA MET A 1 8.08 6.33 -9.37
C MET A 1 6.68 5.88 -9.01
N SER A 2 5.64 6.45 -9.62
CA SER A 2 4.26 5.96 -9.44
C SER A 2 4.14 4.56 -10.02
N ALA A 3 3.47 3.66 -9.30
CA ALA A 3 3.23 2.31 -9.80
C ALA A 3 2.33 2.37 -11.04
N THR A 4 2.64 1.55 -12.05
CA THR A 4 1.82 1.45 -13.25
C THR A 4 0.62 0.57 -12.96
N MET A 5 -0.58 1.13 -13.05
CA MET A 5 -1.82 0.38 -12.86
C MET A 5 -2.38 -0.10 -14.20
N SER A 6 -2.82 -1.36 -14.26
CA SER A 6 -3.50 -1.91 -15.43
C SER A 6 -5.00 -1.61 -15.39
N LYS A 7 -5.66 -1.47 -16.55
CA LYS A 7 -7.12 -1.21 -16.60
C LYS A 7 -7.94 -2.29 -15.89
N ASP A 8 -7.50 -3.54 -15.95
CA ASP A 8 -8.17 -4.66 -15.28
C ASP A 8 -8.09 -4.53 -13.76
N ASP A 9 -6.98 -3.99 -13.24
CA ASP A 9 -6.82 -3.71 -11.82
C ASP A 9 -7.73 -2.58 -11.35
N ALA A 10 -7.94 -1.57 -12.19
CA ALA A 10 -8.92 -0.51 -11.95
C ALA A 10 -10.34 -1.08 -11.82
N HIS A 11 -10.72 -1.93 -12.78
CA HIS A 11 -12.06 -2.52 -12.80
C HIS A 11 -12.31 -3.37 -11.56
N LYS A 12 -11.35 -4.24 -11.19
CA LYS A 12 -11.46 -5.05 -9.97
C LYS A 12 -11.61 -4.21 -8.71
N LEU A 13 -10.87 -3.11 -8.62
CA LEU A 13 -10.97 -2.19 -7.48
C LEU A 13 -12.38 -1.58 -7.40
N ILE A 14 -12.91 -1.12 -8.54
CA ILE A 14 -14.26 -0.54 -8.61
C ILE A 14 -15.34 -1.59 -8.29
N GLU A 15 -15.18 -2.83 -8.76
CA GLU A 15 -16.12 -3.93 -8.49
C GLU A 15 -16.20 -4.31 -7.00
N GLN A 16 -15.13 -4.06 -6.24
CA GLN A 16 -15.07 -4.34 -4.81
C GLN A 16 -15.65 -3.22 -3.94
N LEU A 17 -15.84 -2.03 -4.50
CA LEU A 17 -16.39 -0.90 -3.76
C LEU A 17 -17.89 -1.09 -3.45
N PRO A 18 -18.36 -0.61 -2.30
CA PRO A 18 -19.79 -0.51 -2.02
C PRO A 18 -20.53 0.28 -3.10
N VAL A 19 -21.80 -0.07 -3.37
CA VAL A 19 -22.64 0.62 -4.37
C VAL A 19 -22.78 2.13 -4.09
N ASN A 20 -22.70 2.53 -2.82
CA ASN A 20 -22.78 3.90 -2.37
C ASN A 20 -21.41 4.50 -2.00
N ALA A 21 -20.31 3.88 -2.44
CA ALA A 21 -18.97 4.41 -2.22
C ALA A 21 -18.83 5.82 -2.80
N THR A 22 -18.13 6.66 -2.07
CA THR A 22 -17.84 8.04 -2.43
C THR A 22 -16.54 8.14 -3.22
N TRP A 23 -16.27 9.33 -3.76
CA TRP A 23 -14.95 9.62 -4.35
C TRP A 23 -13.81 9.52 -3.33
N GLU A 24 -14.08 9.81 -2.05
CA GLU A 24 -13.08 9.67 -0.98
C GLU A 24 -12.73 8.21 -0.74
N ASP A 25 -13.72 7.31 -0.74
CA ASP A 25 -13.50 5.87 -0.60
C ASP A 25 -12.66 5.32 -1.76
N LEU A 26 -12.98 5.73 -3.01
CA LEU A 26 -12.21 5.32 -4.17
C LEU A 26 -10.74 5.80 -4.10
N MET A 27 -10.51 7.06 -3.71
CA MET A 27 -9.15 7.60 -3.55
C MET A 27 -8.38 6.87 -2.44
N HIS A 28 -9.05 6.54 -1.33
CA HIS A 28 -8.46 5.77 -0.26
C HIS A 28 -7.96 4.41 -0.74
N GLU A 29 -8.81 3.65 -1.43
CA GLU A 29 -8.44 2.33 -1.96
C GLU A 29 -7.27 2.40 -2.95
N ILE A 30 -7.23 3.42 -3.82
CA ILE A 30 -6.11 3.65 -4.73
C ILE A 30 -4.82 3.87 -3.94
N TYR A 31 -4.85 4.70 -2.89
CA TYR A 31 -3.67 4.98 -2.07
C TYR A 31 -3.18 3.75 -1.31
N VAL A 32 -4.10 2.96 -0.73
CA VAL A 32 -3.79 1.70 -0.05
C VAL A 32 -3.09 0.74 -1.01
N ARG A 33 -3.64 0.56 -2.21
CA ARG A 33 -3.06 -0.33 -3.23
C ARG A 33 -1.67 0.13 -3.66
N GLU A 34 -1.49 1.41 -3.94
CA GLU A 34 -0.18 1.97 -4.31
C GLU A 34 0.85 1.77 -3.17
N THR A 35 0.43 1.92 -1.92
CA THR A 35 1.29 1.73 -0.74
C THR A 35 1.73 0.28 -0.59
N ILE A 36 0.81 -0.67 -0.84
CA ILE A 36 1.13 -2.11 -0.84
C ILE A 36 2.12 -2.44 -1.94
N GLU A 37 1.90 -1.97 -3.17
CA GLU A 37 2.79 -2.24 -4.31
C GLU A 37 4.20 -1.68 -4.08
N LYS A 38 4.31 -0.46 -3.53
CA LYS A 38 5.58 0.12 -3.12
C LYS A 38 6.27 -0.71 -2.04
N GLY A 39 5.53 -1.11 -0.99
CA GLY A 39 6.06 -1.93 0.10
C GLY A 39 6.55 -3.30 -0.37
N MET A 40 5.83 -3.94 -1.30
CA MET A 40 6.27 -5.19 -1.92
C MET A 40 7.54 -5.00 -2.74
N ALA A 41 7.62 -3.93 -3.53
CA ALA A 41 8.81 -3.61 -4.32
C ALA A 41 10.04 -3.34 -3.42
N ASP A 42 9.86 -2.58 -2.34
CA ASP A 42 10.91 -2.33 -1.35
C ASP A 42 11.36 -3.61 -0.65
N SER A 43 10.42 -4.48 -0.28
CA SER A 43 10.75 -5.79 0.29
C SER A 43 11.55 -6.66 -0.67
N GLN A 44 11.20 -6.68 -1.96
CA GLN A 44 11.92 -7.44 -2.98
C GLN A 44 13.32 -6.86 -3.26
N ALA A 45 13.44 -5.54 -3.22
CA ALA A 45 14.71 -4.83 -3.39
C ALA A 45 15.62 -4.90 -2.14
N GLY A 46 15.12 -5.43 -1.02
CA GLY A 46 15.85 -5.45 0.26
C GLY A 46 15.89 -4.08 0.96
N ASN A 47 15.07 -3.12 0.54
CA ASN A 47 14.89 -1.81 1.19
C ASN A 47 14.04 -1.96 2.47
N ILE A 48 14.48 -2.79 3.40
CA ILE A 48 13.78 -3.12 4.63
C ILE A 48 14.55 -2.59 5.85
N THR A 49 13.84 -2.36 6.95
CA THR A 49 14.46 -2.08 8.26
C THR A 49 14.17 -3.25 9.18
N SER A 50 15.17 -3.71 9.93
CA SER A 50 14.96 -4.81 10.87
C SER A 50 14.05 -4.40 12.03
N VAL A 51 13.37 -5.38 12.63
CA VAL A 51 12.52 -5.14 13.80
C VAL A 51 13.33 -4.56 14.97
N ALA A 52 14.56 -5.04 15.17
CA ALA A 52 15.46 -4.54 16.19
C ALA A 52 15.80 -3.05 15.97
N ASP A 53 16.12 -2.65 14.74
CA ASP A 53 16.43 -1.25 14.40
C ASP A 53 15.22 -0.33 14.58
N ILE A 54 14.02 -0.79 14.20
CA ILE A 54 12.77 -0.04 14.42
C ILE A 54 12.46 0.10 15.91
N ARG A 55 12.56 -0.97 16.70
CA ARG A 55 12.32 -0.91 18.14
C ARG A 55 13.27 0.05 18.83
N LYS A 56 14.57 -0.02 18.49
CA LYS A 56 15.59 0.91 18.96
C LYS A 56 15.27 2.36 18.60
N LYS A 57 14.84 2.62 17.36
CA LYS A 57 14.47 3.97 16.89
C LYS A 57 13.32 4.57 17.71
N TYR A 58 12.36 3.77 18.14
CA TYR A 58 11.19 4.21 18.89
C TYR A 58 11.28 3.97 20.41
N GLY A 59 12.44 3.54 20.93
CA GLY A 59 12.64 3.29 22.36
C GLY A 59 11.83 2.11 22.92
N LEU A 60 11.47 1.14 22.07
CA LEU A 60 10.72 -0.04 22.44
C LEU A 60 11.67 -1.18 22.87
N PRO A 61 11.27 -2.02 23.84
CA PRO A 61 12.06 -3.19 24.24
C PRO A 61 12.16 -4.20 23.09
N GLU A 62 13.28 -4.94 23.04
CA GLU A 62 13.56 -5.96 22.01
C GLU A 62 12.57 -7.12 22.00
#